data_AF-A0A6C1NK10-F1
#
_entry.id   AF-A0A6C1NK10-F1
#
_cell.length_a   1.000
_cell.length_b   1.000
_cell.length_c   1.000
_cell.angle_alpha   90.00
_cell.angle_beta   90.00
_cell.angle_gamma   90.00
#
_symmetry.space_group_name_H-M   'P 1'
#
loop_
_entity.id
_entity.type
_entity.pdbx_description
1 polymer ?
#
loop_
_entity_poly.entity_id
_entity_poly.type
_entity_poly.pdbx_seq_one_letter_code
_entity_poly.pdbx_strand_id
1 'polypeptide(L)'
;MALRVFWRVPARVKGVRHPSTRAIFMGRRSVGSGWRALFGVQRAVRQLGSTPCRRDAVRSPAAPFAPVVPDGSLQGAPSPLPPDPPAPVMTLDLNSLRPGEAPDPADLRVRPAEPRDIEPLARLWDVAFPGERPAEVRAKALEEGTDALGGRETCWVLDAGPDGPVVGGLRLYELEMHLFGQPLPATGVGALAIDPAWREQGLGSALLRRGLRIARDRGDLLAVLYPMRTGYYGRLGFGLAGELHRFRFTPEELPPFPGADAVRVLSRQERMDHIPEHYRRFTASGHGLITRGPRQWRHLEADDCLVARVGEGDEAGALVASVQPNPGHLPSLHVREVMVDTHDTYRALLGWLSRQGEAWDHIVWDALPGEKFEQVLRHPRLPGTPNRRGLWFESATILRGPMVRILNLPALAGRLGVEPGASVTVLDPDLPDNSGHWQGERAPSSGSIGVHLARVTEDISGGAAPGAGALPIGFLSGLLVQGAYPALTRASEDFEAALGISDFRLWDVF
;
A
#
# COMPACT_ATOMS: atom_id res chain seq x y z
N MET A 1 24.35 39.15 -5.67
CA MET A 1 23.59 39.87 -6.72
C MET A 1 22.23 39.20 -6.80
N ALA A 2 21.23 39.84 -6.16
CA ALA A 2 19.92 39.26 -5.88
C ALA A 2 18.91 39.66 -6.96
N LEU A 3 18.01 38.75 -7.35
CA LEU A 3 16.76 39.11 -7.99
C LEU A 3 15.59 38.47 -7.23
N ARG A 4 14.92 39.31 -6.43
CA ARG A 4 13.57 39.08 -5.92
C ARG A 4 12.58 39.46 -7.01
N VAL A 5 11.59 38.61 -7.30
CA VAL A 5 10.42 38.98 -8.11
C VAL A 5 9.17 38.94 -7.24
N PHE A 6 8.56 40.12 -7.09
CA PHE A 6 7.30 40.36 -6.38
C PHE A 6 6.12 39.90 -7.23
N TRP A 7 5.15 39.18 -6.63
CA TRP A 7 3.80 39.06 -7.18
C TRP A 7 2.93 40.22 -6.70
N ARG A 8 2.41 40.99 -7.66
CA ARG A 8 1.46 42.10 -7.44
C ARG A 8 0.06 41.61 -7.83
N VAL A 9 -0.87 41.62 -6.87
CA VAL A 9 -2.30 41.38 -7.10
C VAL A 9 -2.94 42.68 -7.60
N PRO A 10 -3.82 42.67 -8.62
CA PRO A 10 -4.80 43.73 -8.78
C PRO A 10 -6.19 43.31 -8.30
N ALA A 11 -6.82 44.24 -7.59
CA ALA A 11 -8.13 44.16 -6.98
C ALA A 11 -9.29 44.31 -7.98
N ARG A 12 -10.48 43.95 -7.48
CA ARG A 12 -11.83 44.08 -8.04
C ARG A 12 -12.12 45.37 -8.80
N VAL A 13 -12.92 45.27 -9.87
CA VAL A 13 -13.87 46.32 -10.30
C VAL A 13 -15.21 45.70 -10.71
N LYS A 14 -16.30 46.34 -10.27
CA LYS A 14 -17.72 46.02 -10.52
C LYS A 14 -18.21 46.62 -11.86
N GLY A 15 -19.11 45.88 -12.53
CA GLY A 15 -20.32 46.41 -13.17
C GLY A 15 -20.23 46.80 -14.66
N VAL A 16 -21.14 46.25 -15.49
CA VAL A 16 -22.12 46.94 -16.35
C VAL A 16 -22.89 45.91 -17.20
N ARG A 17 -24.14 46.26 -17.57
CA ARG A 17 -25.25 45.45 -18.12
C ARG A 17 -25.11 45.12 -19.64
N HIS A 18 -25.87 44.07 -20.04
CA HIS A 18 -26.35 43.61 -21.37
C HIS A 18 -26.74 44.71 -22.40
N PRO A 19 -26.88 44.46 -23.74
CA PRO A 19 -27.72 43.39 -24.32
C PRO A 19 -27.34 42.76 -25.70
N SER A 20 -28.00 41.62 -25.99
CA SER A 20 -28.45 41.01 -27.28
C SER A 20 -27.80 41.33 -28.64
N THR A 21 -27.51 40.28 -29.45
CA THR A 21 -27.85 40.13 -30.90
C THR A 21 -27.67 38.64 -31.31
N ARG A 22 -28.72 37.82 -31.47
CA ARG A 22 -29.40 37.38 -32.72
C ARG A 22 -28.52 36.87 -33.90
N ALA A 23 -28.65 35.56 -34.13
CA ALA A 23 -28.94 34.83 -35.39
C ALA A 23 -27.94 34.80 -36.57
N ILE A 24 -27.72 33.58 -37.11
CA ILE A 24 -27.91 33.12 -38.53
C ILE A 24 -27.47 31.62 -38.55
N PHE A 25 -28.38 30.63 -38.61
CA PHE A 25 -29.07 30.01 -39.75
C PHE A 25 -28.29 28.91 -40.50
N MET A 26 -28.85 27.68 -40.38
CA MET A 26 -28.96 26.54 -41.30
C MET A 26 -27.84 26.15 -42.29
N GLY A 27 -27.54 24.85 -42.25
CA GLY A 27 -27.12 24.05 -43.40
C GLY A 27 -27.45 22.58 -43.20
N ARG A 28 -28.65 22.16 -43.61
CA ARG A 28 -29.10 20.76 -43.74
C ARG A 28 -29.01 20.35 -45.22
N ARG A 29 -28.85 19.05 -45.47
CA ARG A 29 -28.92 18.25 -46.73
C ARG A 29 -27.55 17.68 -47.12
N SER A 30 -27.40 16.44 -47.59
CA SER A 30 -28.33 15.33 -47.87
C SER A 30 -27.51 14.09 -48.27
N VAL A 31 -28.01 12.90 -47.88
CA VAL A 31 -28.19 11.66 -48.67
C VAL A 31 -27.17 11.30 -49.77
N GLY A 32 -26.65 10.07 -49.72
CA GLY A 32 -26.01 9.42 -50.86
C GLY A 32 -25.56 7.97 -50.57
N SER A 33 -26.36 7.02 -51.03
CA SER A 33 -26.26 5.55 -50.93
C SER A 33 -25.46 4.87 -52.05
N GLY A 34 -24.92 3.68 -51.77
CA GLY A 34 -24.59 2.61 -52.74
C GLY A 34 -23.10 2.50 -53.09
N TRP A 35 -22.46 1.34 -53.16
CA TRP A 35 -22.83 0.11 -53.88
C TRP A 35 -22.00 -1.12 -53.43
N ARG A 36 -22.57 -2.32 -53.61
CA ARG A 36 -21.95 -3.66 -53.53
C ARG A 36 -21.29 -4.03 -54.87
N ALA A 37 -20.30 -4.94 -54.85
CA ALA A 37 -19.97 -5.99 -55.85
C ALA A 37 -18.46 -6.30 -55.83
N LEU A 38 -17.91 -7.51 -56.03
CA LEU A 38 -18.35 -8.89 -56.28
C LEU A 38 -17.09 -9.80 -56.11
N PHE A 39 -17.28 -11.04 -55.64
CA PHE A 39 -16.64 -12.35 -55.99
C PHE A 39 -15.18 -12.39 -56.52
N GLY A 40 -14.30 -13.31 -56.15
CA GLY A 40 -14.40 -14.69 -55.68
C GLY A 40 -13.28 -15.51 -56.35
N VAL A 41 -12.81 -16.60 -55.72
CA VAL A 41 -12.37 -17.89 -56.36
C VAL A 41 -11.89 -18.84 -55.25
N GLN A 42 -12.52 -20.01 -55.21
CA GLN A 42 -12.14 -21.21 -54.44
C GLN A 42 -11.57 -22.28 -55.40
N ARG A 43 -10.90 -23.28 -54.79
CA ARG A 43 -10.42 -24.61 -55.30
C ARG A 43 -9.03 -24.60 -55.98
N ALA A 44 -8.16 -25.61 -55.83
CA ALA A 44 -8.30 -27.02 -55.44
C ALA A 44 -6.91 -27.56 -54.93
N VAL A 45 -6.74 -28.42 -53.90
CA VAL A 45 -7.03 -29.87 -53.73
C VAL A 45 -5.82 -30.81 -54.00
N ARG A 46 -5.39 -31.53 -52.94
CA ARG A 46 -4.85 -32.93 -52.86
C ARG A 46 -3.45 -33.21 -53.47
N GLN A 47 -2.67 -34.23 -53.07
CA GLN A 47 -2.69 -35.31 -52.07
C GLN A 47 -1.29 -35.98 -52.08
N LEU A 48 -1.03 -36.83 -51.08
CA LEU A 48 -0.21 -38.06 -51.03
C LEU A 48 0.75 -38.00 -49.82
N GLY A 49 0.79 -38.96 -48.88
CA GLY A 49 0.09 -40.23 -48.75
C GLY A 49 0.40 -40.87 -47.39
N SER A 50 -0.58 -41.58 -46.85
CA SER A 50 -0.55 -42.54 -45.74
C SER A 50 0.28 -43.78 -46.11
N THR A 51 0.89 -44.61 -45.25
CA THR A 51 0.43 -45.53 -44.15
C THR A 51 1.61 -46.53 -43.89
N PRO A 52 1.59 -47.60 -43.03
CA PRO A 52 0.97 -47.87 -41.71
C PRO A 52 1.90 -48.60 -40.66
N CYS A 53 1.41 -48.69 -39.42
CA CYS A 53 1.54 -49.75 -38.37
C CYS A 53 2.84 -50.57 -38.12
N ARG A 54 3.23 -50.64 -36.83
CA ARG A 54 3.11 -51.90 -36.04
C ARG A 54 3.10 -51.66 -34.52
N ARG A 55 2.22 -52.43 -33.87
CA ARG A 55 2.11 -52.65 -32.41
C ARG A 55 3.30 -53.46 -31.93
N ASP A 56 3.75 -53.21 -30.70
CA ASP A 56 4.00 -54.27 -29.73
C ASP A 56 3.75 -53.73 -28.32
N ALA A 57 2.95 -54.51 -27.57
CA ALA A 57 2.69 -54.34 -26.16
C ALA A 57 3.84 -54.95 -25.35
N VAL A 58 4.03 -54.51 -24.09
CA VAL A 58 4.11 -55.36 -22.88
C VAL A 58 4.61 -54.57 -21.65
N ARG A 59 3.75 -54.56 -20.62
CA ARG A 59 3.97 -54.54 -19.16
C ARG A 59 4.52 -53.29 -18.44
N SER A 60 3.62 -52.70 -17.62
CA SER A 60 3.91 -52.17 -16.28
C SER A 60 4.48 -53.24 -15.34
N PRO A 61 5.22 -52.82 -14.31
CA PRO A 61 4.72 -52.98 -12.93
C PRO A 61 4.89 -51.72 -12.07
N ALA A 62 4.26 -51.78 -10.90
CA ALA A 62 3.96 -50.70 -9.96
C ALA A 62 5.11 -50.24 -9.06
N ALA A 63 5.10 -48.93 -8.75
CA ALA A 63 5.35 -48.24 -7.45
C ALA A 63 6.71 -48.45 -6.70
N PRO A 64 6.96 -47.72 -5.60
CA PRO A 64 7.44 -46.33 -5.57
C PRO A 64 8.80 -46.20 -4.84
N PHE A 65 9.62 -45.20 -5.18
CA PHE A 65 10.86 -44.93 -4.45
C PHE A 65 10.69 -43.80 -3.42
N ALA A 66 11.06 -44.14 -2.18
CA ALA A 66 11.07 -43.32 -0.99
C ALA A 66 12.23 -42.30 -0.97
N PRO A 67 12.09 -41.19 -0.21
CA PRO A 67 13.14 -40.19 -0.06
C PRO A 67 14.27 -40.65 0.87
N VAL A 68 15.48 -40.24 0.52
CA VAL A 68 16.70 -40.40 1.32
C VAL A 68 16.66 -39.43 2.50
N VAL A 69 16.86 -39.97 3.70
CA VAL A 69 17.08 -39.22 4.96
C VAL A 69 18.59 -39.09 5.19
N PRO A 70 19.12 -37.90 5.50
CA PRO A 70 20.34 -37.77 6.29
C PRO A 70 19.98 -37.59 7.77
N ASP A 71 20.52 -38.47 8.59
CA ASP A 71 20.42 -38.52 10.05
C ASP A 71 21.55 -37.68 10.69
N GLY A 72 21.28 -37.07 11.86
CA GLY A 72 22.32 -36.71 12.83
C GLY A 72 22.66 -35.22 13.11
N SER A 73 21.88 -34.58 13.98
CA SER A 73 22.26 -33.67 15.12
C SER A 73 23.16 -32.44 14.87
N LEU A 74 22.67 -31.19 14.86
CA LEU A 74 22.14 -30.28 15.94
C LEU A 74 23.19 -29.45 16.71
N GLN A 75 23.11 -28.11 16.58
CA GLN A 75 23.28 -27.06 17.61
C GLN A 75 23.16 -25.67 16.92
N GLY A 76 22.24 -24.75 17.22
CA GLY A 76 21.06 -24.73 18.08
C GLY A 76 20.13 -23.61 17.58
N ALA A 77 18.90 -23.95 17.22
CA ALA A 77 17.83 -22.98 17.04
C ALA A 77 17.20 -22.72 18.42
N PRO A 78 16.86 -21.46 18.78
CA PRO A 78 16.14 -21.21 20.01
C PRO A 78 14.80 -21.95 19.99
N SER A 79 14.48 -22.65 21.08
CA SER A 79 13.16 -23.25 21.29
C SER A 79 12.06 -22.23 21.00
N PRO A 80 10.91 -22.64 20.43
CA PRO A 80 9.73 -21.79 20.40
C PRO A 80 9.44 -21.36 21.85
N LEU A 81 9.38 -20.05 22.06
CA LEU A 81 8.99 -19.47 23.35
C LEU A 81 7.64 -20.08 23.77
N PRO A 82 7.43 -20.34 25.07
CA PRO A 82 6.11 -20.71 25.56
C PRO A 82 5.11 -19.62 25.15
N PRO A 83 3.84 -19.98 24.87
CA PRO A 83 2.83 -18.98 24.53
C PRO A 83 2.80 -17.91 25.62
N ASP A 84 2.85 -16.65 25.20
CA ASP A 84 2.81 -15.51 26.11
C ASP A 84 1.60 -15.62 27.04
N PRO A 85 1.73 -15.19 28.31
CA PRO A 85 0.59 -15.07 29.19
C PRO A 85 -0.49 -14.18 28.53
N PRO A 86 -1.78 -14.41 28.79
CA PRO A 86 -2.84 -13.60 28.20
C PRO A 86 -2.55 -12.12 28.42
N ALA A 87 -2.61 -11.34 27.34
CA ALA A 87 -2.27 -9.93 27.37
C ALA A 87 -3.04 -9.23 28.50
N PRO A 88 -2.37 -8.39 29.32
CA PRO A 88 -2.99 -7.81 30.49
C PRO A 88 -4.20 -6.97 30.10
N VAL A 89 -5.29 -7.24 30.79
CA VAL A 89 -6.46 -6.38 30.86
C VAL A 89 -6.02 -5.03 31.40
N MET A 90 -6.36 -3.93 30.71
CA MET A 90 -6.00 -2.60 31.18
C MET A 90 -7.15 -1.60 31.02
N THR A 91 -7.34 -0.80 32.06
CA THR A 91 -8.29 0.32 32.10
C THR A 91 -7.83 1.45 31.17
N LEU A 92 -8.77 2.09 30.49
CA LEU A 92 -8.52 3.20 29.59
C LEU A 92 -8.38 4.50 30.40
N ASP A 93 -7.20 5.10 30.43
CA ASP A 93 -7.04 6.43 31.05
C ASP A 93 -7.68 7.52 30.17
N LEU A 94 -8.84 8.03 30.61
CA LEU A 94 -9.66 9.02 29.92
C LEU A 94 -9.52 10.46 30.48
N ASN A 95 -8.43 10.79 31.20
CA ASN A 95 -8.15 12.16 31.69
C ASN A 95 -7.97 13.25 30.59
N SER A 96 -8.37 12.99 29.34
CA SER A 96 -8.34 13.89 28.19
C SER A 96 -9.71 14.19 27.57
N LEU A 97 -10.82 13.74 28.19
CA LEU A 97 -12.18 14.01 27.70
C LEU A 97 -12.80 15.27 28.35
N ARG A 98 -13.64 15.99 27.59
CA ARG A 98 -14.43 17.12 28.12
C ARG A 98 -15.66 16.60 28.88
N PRO A 99 -16.13 17.25 29.96
CA PRO A 99 -17.20 16.72 30.81
C PRO A 99 -18.60 16.85 30.17
N GLY A 100 -19.50 15.89 30.42
CA GLY A 100 -20.94 16.11 30.19
C GLY A 100 -21.90 14.92 30.28
N GLU A 101 -21.62 13.78 29.63
CA GLU A 101 -22.62 12.70 29.48
C GLU A 101 -22.03 11.33 29.09
N ALA A 102 -20.70 11.20 29.18
CA ALA A 102 -19.97 9.97 28.86
C ALA A 102 -19.91 9.04 30.09
N PRO A 103 -19.80 7.71 29.92
CA PRO A 103 -19.51 6.78 31.02
C PRO A 103 -18.25 7.22 31.76
N ASP A 104 -18.10 6.83 33.02
CA ASP A 104 -16.89 7.15 33.77
C ASP A 104 -15.67 6.58 33.01
N PRO A 105 -14.69 7.42 32.64
CA PRO A 105 -13.29 7.04 32.48
C PRO A 105 -12.83 5.72 33.07
N ALA A 106 -13.07 5.55 34.36
CA ALA A 106 -12.61 4.42 35.15
C ALA A 106 -13.26 3.08 34.75
N ASP A 107 -14.39 3.11 34.04
CA ASP A 107 -15.16 1.92 33.68
C ASP A 107 -14.85 1.40 32.28
N LEU A 108 -14.19 2.19 31.42
CA LEU A 108 -13.87 1.74 30.07
C LEU A 108 -12.63 0.84 30.05
N ARG A 109 -12.82 -0.37 29.53
CA ARG A 109 -11.78 -1.41 29.51
C ARG A 109 -11.45 -1.80 28.08
N VAL A 110 -10.15 -1.79 27.76
CA VAL A 110 -9.64 -2.31 26.50
C VAL A 110 -9.02 -3.68 26.76
N ARG A 111 -9.50 -4.69 26.05
CA ARG A 111 -9.03 -6.08 26.17
C ARG A 111 -8.99 -6.78 24.81
N PRO A 112 -8.23 -7.88 24.68
CA PRO A 112 -8.32 -8.75 23.51
C PRO A 112 -9.76 -9.29 23.33
N ALA A 113 -10.17 -9.47 22.08
CA ALA A 113 -11.47 -10.05 21.77
C ALA A 113 -11.52 -11.55 22.10
N GLU A 114 -12.62 -11.98 22.71
CA GLU A 114 -12.95 -13.35 23.08
C GLU A 114 -14.01 -13.93 22.11
N PRO A 115 -14.25 -15.25 22.07
CA PRO A 115 -15.24 -15.84 21.17
C PRO A 115 -16.63 -15.20 21.29
N ARG A 116 -17.04 -14.78 22.50
CA ARG A 116 -18.30 -14.07 22.74
C ARG A 116 -18.42 -12.71 22.05
N ASP A 117 -17.29 -12.11 21.66
CA ASP A 117 -17.25 -10.77 21.05
C ASP A 117 -17.33 -10.79 19.52
N ILE A 118 -17.24 -11.97 18.88
CA ILE A 118 -17.28 -12.10 17.41
C ILE A 118 -18.52 -11.43 16.83
N GLU A 119 -19.68 -11.79 17.37
CA GLU A 119 -20.97 -11.33 16.88
C GLU A 119 -21.21 -9.84 17.21
N PRO A 120 -20.93 -9.34 18.44
CA PRO A 120 -20.90 -7.90 18.72
C PRO A 120 -19.98 -7.09 17.79
N LEU A 121 -18.75 -7.54 17.54
CA LEU A 121 -17.80 -6.86 16.65
C LEU A 121 -18.28 -6.86 15.20
N ALA A 122 -18.80 -7.98 14.72
CA ALA A 122 -19.32 -8.10 13.38
C ALA A 122 -20.45 -7.10 13.12
N ARG A 123 -21.41 -6.98 14.06
CA ARG A 123 -22.50 -5.98 13.99
C ARG A 123 -21.99 -4.55 14.08
N LEU A 124 -21.06 -4.27 15.01
CA LEU A 124 -20.44 -2.95 15.14
C LEU A 124 -19.83 -2.50 13.80
N TRP A 125 -19.09 -3.38 13.12
CA TRP A 125 -18.44 -3.06 11.85
C TRP A 125 -19.38 -3.04 10.66
N ASP A 126 -20.46 -3.81 10.65
CA ASP A 126 -21.51 -3.70 9.63
C ASP A 126 -22.14 -2.30 9.66
N VAL A 127 -22.46 -1.80 10.87
CA VAL A 127 -22.99 -0.44 11.07
C VAL A 127 -21.94 0.63 10.75
N ALA A 128 -20.67 0.41 11.11
CA ALA A 128 -19.61 1.40 10.90
C ALA A 128 -19.14 1.50 9.43
N PHE A 129 -19.22 0.40 8.69
CA PHE A 129 -18.73 0.26 7.31
C PHE A 129 -19.83 -0.30 6.39
N PRO A 130 -20.91 0.48 6.16
CA PRO A 130 -22.09 -0.01 5.45
C PRO A 130 -21.75 -0.33 3.98
N GLY A 131 -22.28 -1.45 3.49
CA GLY A 131 -22.14 -1.88 2.10
C GLY A 131 -20.82 -2.59 1.76
N GLU A 132 -19.88 -2.69 2.70
CA GLU A 132 -18.66 -3.47 2.48
C GLU A 132 -18.89 -4.98 2.62
N ARG A 133 -19.30 -5.42 3.82
CA ARG A 133 -19.51 -6.83 4.17
C ARG A 133 -20.57 -6.95 5.28
N PRO A 134 -21.62 -7.77 5.09
CA PRO A 134 -22.64 -8.02 6.11
C PRO A 134 -22.05 -8.62 7.39
N ALA A 135 -22.73 -8.41 8.52
CA ALA A 135 -22.30 -8.94 9.82
C ALA A 135 -22.04 -10.46 9.81
N GLU A 136 -22.92 -11.26 9.19
CA GLU A 136 -22.76 -12.73 9.13
C GLU A 136 -21.43 -13.16 8.46
N VAL A 137 -21.05 -12.49 7.37
CA VAL A 137 -19.79 -12.74 6.66
C VAL A 137 -18.60 -12.32 7.51
N ARG A 138 -18.72 -11.20 8.24
CA ARG A 138 -17.68 -10.73 9.16
C ARG A 138 -17.49 -11.68 10.35
N ALA A 139 -18.59 -12.16 10.95
CA ALA A 139 -18.57 -13.09 12.07
C ALA A 139 -17.85 -14.38 11.68
N LYS A 140 -18.24 -14.97 10.54
CA LYS A 140 -17.57 -16.15 9.99
C LYS A 140 -16.08 -15.90 9.73
N ALA A 141 -15.73 -14.76 9.15
CA ALA A 141 -14.33 -14.42 8.88
C ALA A 141 -13.50 -14.21 10.15
N LEU A 142 -14.10 -13.70 11.22
CA LEU A 142 -13.44 -13.56 12.53
C LEU A 142 -13.24 -14.91 13.23
N GLU A 143 -14.22 -15.81 13.10
CA GLU A 143 -14.18 -17.14 13.70
C GLU A 143 -13.17 -18.07 12.98
N GLU A 144 -13.24 -18.12 11.65
CA GLU A 144 -12.39 -18.98 10.82
C GLU A 144 -11.03 -18.33 10.46
N GLY A 145 -10.89 -17.03 10.77
CA GLY A 145 -9.73 -16.22 10.43
C GLY A 145 -9.51 -16.00 8.94
N THR A 146 -10.54 -16.13 8.10
CA THR A 146 -10.38 -16.18 6.63
C THR A 146 -9.88 -14.87 6.00
N ASP A 147 -9.87 -13.77 6.75
CA ASP A 147 -9.30 -12.50 6.33
C ASP A 147 -7.79 -12.61 6.06
N ALA A 148 -7.30 -11.77 5.13
CA ALA A 148 -5.91 -11.80 4.69
C ALA A 148 -4.91 -11.56 5.84
N LEU A 149 -5.30 -10.79 6.86
CA LEU A 149 -4.44 -10.39 7.98
C LEU A 149 -4.82 -11.07 9.31
N GLY A 150 -5.60 -12.14 9.29
CA GLY A 150 -5.97 -12.92 10.50
C GLY A 150 -7.45 -12.81 10.87
N GLY A 151 -7.83 -13.39 12.00
CA GLY A 151 -9.19 -13.44 12.55
C GLY A 151 -9.37 -12.63 13.83
N ARG A 152 -10.18 -13.16 14.74
CA ARG A 152 -10.49 -12.57 16.05
C ARG A 152 -9.25 -12.24 16.88
N GLU A 153 -8.18 -13.01 16.80
CA GLU A 153 -6.94 -12.84 17.56
C GLU A 153 -6.27 -11.47 17.35
N THR A 154 -6.58 -10.80 16.24
CA THR A 154 -6.10 -9.44 15.94
C THR A 154 -6.97 -8.34 16.55
N CYS A 155 -8.10 -8.69 17.17
CA CYS A 155 -9.13 -7.73 17.54
C CYS A 155 -9.01 -7.33 19.02
N TRP A 156 -9.24 -6.05 19.27
CA TRP A 156 -9.33 -5.47 20.61
C TRP A 156 -10.68 -4.80 20.76
N VAL A 157 -11.34 -5.03 21.89
CA VAL A 157 -12.66 -4.50 22.22
C VAL A 157 -12.57 -3.44 23.29
N LEU A 158 -13.48 -2.49 23.24
CA LEU A 158 -13.75 -1.49 24.27
C LEU A 158 -15.09 -1.81 24.92
N ASP A 159 -15.08 -2.22 26.18
CA ASP A 159 -16.30 -2.50 26.96
C ASP A 159 -16.75 -1.25 27.73
N ALA A 160 -18.06 -1.06 27.85
CA ALA A 160 -18.67 -0.06 28.71
C ALA A 160 -18.84 -0.55 30.15
N GLY A 161 -17.73 -0.78 30.86
CA GLY A 161 -17.73 -1.30 32.24
C GLY A 161 -17.28 -2.75 32.36
N PRO A 162 -17.00 -3.23 33.59
CA PRO A 162 -16.86 -4.65 33.87
C PRO A 162 -18.15 -5.39 33.46
N ASP A 163 -18.02 -6.34 32.53
CA ASP A 163 -19.14 -7.10 31.93
C ASP A 163 -20.17 -6.26 31.14
N GLY A 164 -19.83 -5.01 30.80
CA GLY A 164 -20.63 -4.16 29.93
C GLY A 164 -20.59 -4.60 28.46
N PRO A 165 -21.49 -4.07 27.61
CA PRO A 165 -21.48 -4.38 26.18
C PRO A 165 -20.22 -3.84 25.49
N VAL A 166 -19.85 -4.47 24.37
CA VAL A 166 -18.82 -3.94 23.46
C VAL A 166 -19.36 -2.67 22.80
N VAL A 167 -18.70 -1.54 23.05
CA VAL A 167 -19.06 -0.22 22.51
C VAL A 167 -18.04 0.31 21.50
N GLY A 168 -16.93 -0.39 21.33
CA GLY A 168 -15.91 -0.07 20.35
C GLY A 168 -15.01 -1.25 20.03
N GLY A 169 -14.33 -1.17 18.91
CA GLY A 169 -13.40 -2.19 18.46
C GLY A 169 -12.36 -1.66 17.49
N LEU A 170 -11.20 -2.29 17.47
CA LEU A 170 -10.17 -2.08 16.45
C LEU A 170 -9.43 -3.39 16.20
N ARG A 171 -8.68 -3.44 15.10
CA ARG A 171 -7.74 -4.53 14.80
C ARG A 171 -6.31 -4.02 14.86
N LEU A 172 -5.44 -4.78 15.51
CA LEU A 172 -3.98 -4.63 15.49
C LEU A 172 -3.39 -5.86 14.79
N TYR A 173 -2.99 -5.67 13.55
CA TYR A 173 -2.28 -6.68 12.77
C TYR A 173 -0.80 -6.63 13.13
N GLU A 174 -0.19 -7.78 13.31
CA GLU A 174 1.26 -7.91 13.39
C GLU A 174 1.82 -7.95 11.98
N LEU A 175 2.68 -7.00 11.64
CA LEU A 175 3.27 -6.84 10.33
C LEU A 175 4.79 -6.73 10.46
N GLU A 176 5.47 -7.07 9.39
CA GLU A 176 6.86 -6.68 9.18
C GLU A 176 6.90 -5.73 8.00
N MET A 177 7.39 -4.51 8.21
CA MET A 177 7.51 -3.48 7.19
C MET A 177 8.98 -3.28 6.85
N HIS A 178 9.30 -3.35 5.55
CA HIS A 178 10.64 -3.14 5.04
C HIS A 178 10.86 -1.65 4.78
N LEU A 179 11.77 -1.03 5.52
CA LEU A 179 12.24 0.32 5.28
C LEU A 179 13.73 0.28 5.01
N PHE A 180 14.18 0.85 3.89
CA PHE A 180 15.61 0.90 3.58
C PHE A 180 16.25 -0.49 3.47
N GLY A 181 15.48 -1.48 2.98
CA GLY A 181 15.89 -2.90 2.93
C GLY A 181 15.97 -3.58 4.31
N GLN A 182 15.53 -2.92 5.38
CA GLN A 182 15.54 -3.48 6.73
C GLN A 182 14.11 -3.90 7.14
N PRO A 183 13.89 -5.16 7.55
CA PRO A 183 12.64 -5.59 8.15
C PRO A 183 12.49 -4.97 9.54
N LEU A 184 11.37 -4.30 9.76
CA LEU A 184 11.02 -3.65 11.04
C LEU A 184 9.66 -4.15 11.53
N PRO A 185 9.52 -4.48 12.82
CA PRO A 185 8.22 -4.83 13.40
C PRO A 185 7.30 -3.61 13.36
N ALA A 186 6.09 -3.82 12.86
CA ALA A 186 5.10 -2.79 12.69
C ALA A 186 3.71 -3.34 13.02
N THR A 187 2.80 -2.46 13.43
CA THR A 187 1.38 -2.82 13.55
C THR A 187 0.54 -2.22 12.43
N GLY A 188 -0.33 -3.03 11.82
CA GLY A 188 -1.41 -2.52 11.00
C GLY A 188 -2.60 -2.18 11.88
N VAL A 189 -3.14 -0.96 11.80
CA VAL A 189 -4.38 -0.60 12.49
C VAL A 189 -5.54 -0.67 11.51
N GLY A 190 -6.53 -1.50 11.82
CA GLY A 190 -7.71 -1.71 10.99
C GLY A 190 -9.02 -1.59 11.77
N ALA A 191 -10.11 -1.39 11.03
CA ALA A 191 -11.48 -1.49 11.53
C ALA A 191 -11.74 -0.76 12.87
N LEU A 192 -11.14 0.43 13.06
CA LEU A 192 -11.44 1.26 14.22
C LEU A 192 -12.88 1.75 14.13
N ALA A 193 -13.72 1.32 15.06
CA ALA A 193 -15.13 1.70 15.12
C ALA A 193 -15.58 1.93 16.56
N ILE A 194 -16.48 2.90 16.72
CA ILE A 194 -17.22 3.17 17.96
C ILE A 194 -18.70 3.10 17.62
N ASP A 195 -19.46 2.46 18.50
CA ASP A 195 -20.90 2.35 18.41
C ASP A 195 -21.51 3.76 18.25
N PRO A 196 -22.45 3.98 17.31
CA PRO A 196 -23.03 5.29 17.07
C PRO A 196 -23.56 6.01 18.31
N ALA A 197 -24.12 5.29 19.29
CA ALA A 197 -24.64 5.86 20.53
C ALA A 197 -23.55 6.41 21.46
N TRP A 198 -22.29 6.06 21.21
CA TRP A 198 -21.12 6.42 22.03
C TRP A 198 -20.11 7.30 21.28
N ARG A 199 -20.48 7.79 20.09
CA ARG A 199 -19.63 8.68 19.28
C ARG A 199 -19.55 10.08 19.89
N GLU A 200 -18.59 10.85 19.40
CA GLU A 200 -18.35 12.26 19.79
C GLU A 200 -17.91 12.46 21.25
N GLN A 201 -17.70 11.37 22.00
CA GLN A 201 -17.19 11.37 23.37
C GLN A 201 -15.67 11.09 23.43
N GLY A 202 -14.95 11.18 22.31
CA GLY A 202 -13.49 10.96 22.25
C GLY A 202 -13.01 9.50 22.38
N LEU A 203 -13.92 8.54 22.53
CA LEU A 203 -13.61 7.11 22.72
C LEU A 203 -12.73 6.52 21.60
N GLY A 204 -12.98 6.87 20.34
CA GLY A 204 -12.18 6.37 19.22
C GLY A 204 -10.71 6.80 19.29
N SER A 205 -10.44 8.01 19.80
CA SER A 205 -9.07 8.51 19.94
C SER A 205 -8.37 7.86 21.13
N ALA A 206 -9.11 7.67 22.24
CA ALA A 206 -8.60 6.96 23.40
C ALA A 206 -8.30 5.48 23.09
N LEU A 207 -9.22 4.79 22.40
CA LEU A 207 -9.06 3.41 21.95
C LEU A 207 -7.84 3.26 21.02
N LEU A 208 -7.69 4.15 20.03
CA LEU A 208 -6.52 4.15 19.16
C LEU A 208 -5.22 4.39 19.94
N ARG A 209 -5.14 5.41 20.82
CA ARG A 209 -3.96 5.65 21.66
C ARG A 209 -3.58 4.43 22.50
N ARG A 210 -4.57 3.74 23.05
CA ARG A 210 -4.34 2.49 23.79
C ARG A 210 -3.79 1.40 22.88
N GLY A 211 -4.34 1.24 21.67
CA GLY A 211 -3.81 0.33 20.66
C GLY A 211 -2.35 0.64 20.26
N LEU A 212 -1.99 1.92 20.11
CA LEU A 212 -0.61 2.32 19.83
C LEU A 212 0.34 1.97 20.98
N ARG A 213 -0.09 2.13 22.24
CA ARG A 213 0.68 1.70 23.41
C ARG A 213 0.86 0.19 23.46
N ILE A 214 -0.21 -0.58 23.23
CA ILE A 214 -0.14 -2.05 23.15
C ILE A 214 0.89 -2.49 22.09
N ALA A 215 0.84 -1.89 20.90
CA ALA A 215 1.79 -2.19 19.83
C ALA A 215 3.23 -1.81 20.21
N ARG A 216 3.43 -0.64 20.79
CA ARG A 216 4.75 -0.19 21.30
C ARG A 216 5.29 -1.15 22.37
N ASP A 217 4.45 -1.56 23.32
CA ASP A 217 4.83 -2.47 24.41
C ASP A 217 5.17 -3.88 23.89
N ARG A 218 4.53 -4.32 22.80
CA ARG A 218 4.89 -5.54 22.05
C ARG A 218 6.24 -5.42 21.33
N GLY A 219 6.74 -4.20 21.12
CA GLY A 219 8.01 -3.93 20.44
C GLY A 219 7.87 -3.41 19.00
N ASP A 220 6.66 -3.09 18.55
CA ASP A 220 6.46 -2.48 17.23
C ASP A 220 7.10 -1.09 17.17
N LEU A 221 7.80 -0.81 16.08
CA LEU A 221 8.45 0.48 15.85
C LEU A 221 7.55 1.46 15.11
N LEU A 222 6.58 0.93 14.37
CA LEU A 222 5.71 1.69 13.46
C LEU A 222 4.27 1.22 13.61
N ALA A 223 3.31 2.12 13.35
CA ALA A 223 1.93 1.76 13.06
C ALA A 223 1.52 2.30 11.69
N VAL A 224 0.76 1.51 10.92
CA VAL A 224 0.32 1.85 9.56
C VAL A 224 -1.19 1.65 9.46
N LEU A 225 -1.88 2.54 8.75
CA LEU A 225 -3.32 2.41 8.49
C LEU A 225 -3.74 3.06 7.19
N TYR A 226 -4.94 2.72 6.72
CA TYR A 226 -5.65 3.49 5.70
C TYR A 226 -6.72 4.37 6.39
N PRO A 227 -6.62 5.71 6.31
CA PRO A 227 -7.46 6.62 7.05
C PRO A 227 -8.79 6.89 6.33
N MET A 228 -9.91 6.81 7.04
CA MET A 228 -11.16 7.40 6.55
C MET A 228 -11.11 8.93 6.53
N ARG A 229 -10.38 9.54 7.47
CA ARG A 229 -10.20 11.00 7.58
C ARG A 229 -8.78 11.31 8.02
N THR A 230 -7.94 11.75 7.09
CA THR A 230 -6.50 12.02 7.35
C THR A 230 -6.28 12.99 8.51
N GLY A 231 -7.06 14.07 8.60
CA GLY A 231 -6.96 15.05 9.68
C GLY A 231 -7.28 14.49 11.08
N TYR A 232 -8.09 13.43 11.18
CA TYR A 232 -8.36 12.77 12.46
C TYR A 232 -7.10 12.05 12.97
N TYR A 233 -6.49 11.22 12.13
CA TYR A 233 -5.29 10.46 12.48
C TYR A 233 -4.03 11.33 12.56
N GLY A 234 -3.96 12.41 11.77
CA GLY A 234 -2.85 13.38 11.82
C GLY A 234 -2.66 14.01 13.20
N ARG A 235 -3.77 14.28 13.91
CA ARG A 235 -3.74 14.76 15.30
C ARG A 235 -3.23 13.72 16.30
N LEU A 236 -3.20 12.44 15.93
CA LEU A 236 -2.68 11.32 16.72
C LEU A 236 -1.26 10.93 16.30
N GLY A 237 -0.58 11.84 15.58
CA GLY A 237 0.81 11.70 15.16
C GLY A 237 1.02 10.87 13.90
N PHE A 238 -0.02 10.51 13.15
CA PHE A 238 0.15 9.83 11.86
C PHE A 238 0.54 10.82 10.75
N GLY A 239 1.45 10.44 9.87
CA GLY A 239 1.81 11.15 8.65
C GLY A 239 1.36 10.41 7.40
N LEU A 240 1.06 11.11 6.30
CA LEU A 240 0.78 10.46 5.01
C LEU A 240 2.00 9.68 4.52
N ALA A 241 1.77 8.45 4.08
CA ALA A 241 2.76 7.56 3.53
C ALA A 241 2.45 7.32 2.05
N GLY A 242 3.43 7.57 1.18
CA GLY A 242 3.33 7.28 -0.25
C GLY A 242 2.44 8.21 -1.08
N GLU A 243 2.54 8.02 -2.39
CA GLU A 243 1.77 8.70 -3.43
C GLU A 243 1.71 7.78 -4.65
N LEU A 244 0.57 7.72 -5.32
CA LEU A 244 0.44 7.06 -6.62
C LEU A 244 -0.22 8.05 -7.60
N HIS A 245 0.13 7.96 -8.87
CA HIS A 245 -0.48 8.69 -9.97
C HIS A 245 -1.27 7.68 -10.80
N ARG A 246 -2.61 7.72 -10.67
CA ARG A 246 -3.49 6.88 -11.47
C ARG A 246 -3.64 7.44 -12.87
N PHE A 247 -3.07 6.73 -13.82
CA PHE A 247 -3.27 6.97 -15.25
C PHE A 247 -4.35 6.04 -15.79
N ARG A 248 -5.05 6.52 -16.84
CA ARG A 248 -5.96 5.72 -17.66
C ARG A 248 -5.62 5.98 -19.11
N PHE A 249 -5.32 4.95 -19.89
CA PHE A 249 -4.90 5.09 -21.29
C PHE A 249 -5.28 3.85 -22.11
N THR A 250 -5.37 3.97 -23.43
CA THR A 250 -5.52 2.79 -24.29
C THR A 250 -4.14 2.15 -24.55
N PRO A 251 -4.04 0.85 -24.81
CA PRO A 251 -2.77 0.17 -25.09
C PRO A 251 -1.84 0.92 -26.07
N GLU A 252 -2.38 1.51 -27.12
CA GLU A 252 -1.63 2.19 -28.20
C GLU A 252 -0.94 3.50 -27.78
N GLU A 253 -1.31 4.05 -26.62
CA GLU A 253 -0.67 5.21 -26.02
C GLU A 253 0.71 4.87 -25.43
N LEU A 254 0.96 3.59 -25.10
CA LEU A 254 2.29 3.13 -24.77
C LEU A 254 3.13 3.02 -26.03
N PRO A 255 4.38 3.53 -26.03
CA PRO A 255 5.30 3.27 -27.13
C PRO A 255 5.67 1.78 -27.16
N PRO A 256 6.05 1.25 -28.34
CA PRO A 256 6.58 -0.10 -28.42
C PRO A 256 7.91 -0.18 -27.66
N PHE A 257 8.09 -1.24 -26.89
CA PHE A 257 9.34 -1.53 -26.18
C PHE A 257 9.87 -2.92 -26.55
N PRO A 258 11.21 -3.14 -26.50
CA PRO A 258 11.81 -4.44 -26.76
C PRO A 258 11.42 -5.47 -25.69
N GLY A 259 11.59 -6.76 -26.00
CA GLY A 259 11.37 -7.86 -25.05
C GLY A 259 9.91 -8.31 -24.88
N ALA A 260 8.95 -7.64 -25.52
CA ALA A 260 7.53 -7.97 -25.43
C ALA A 260 7.19 -9.43 -25.80
N ASP A 261 7.94 -10.04 -26.72
CA ASP A 261 7.74 -11.42 -27.15
C ASP A 261 8.14 -12.47 -26.08
N ALA A 262 8.91 -12.05 -25.06
CA ALA A 262 9.30 -12.91 -23.93
C ALA A 262 8.27 -12.87 -22.78
N VAL A 263 7.28 -11.99 -22.84
CA VAL A 263 6.23 -11.89 -21.82
C VAL A 263 5.17 -12.96 -22.05
N ARG A 264 4.82 -13.69 -20.99
CA ARG A 264 3.75 -14.70 -21.00
C ARG A 264 2.76 -14.48 -19.87
N VAL A 265 1.51 -14.89 -20.09
CA VAL A 265 0.47 -14.90 -19.05
C VAL A 265 0.55 -16.20 -18.25
N LEU A 266 0.48 -16.10 -16.92
CA LEU A 266 0.53 -17.25 -16.02
C LEU A 266 -0.85 -17.88 -15.80
N SER A 267 -0.89 -19.21 -15.77
CA SER A 267 -2.03 -19.99 -15.28
C SER A 267 -2.25 -19.75 -13.77
N ARG A 268 -3.43 -20.11 -13.25
CA ARG A 268 -3.76 -19.92 -11.83
C ARG A 268 -2.73 -20.58 -10.89
N GLN A 269 -2.29 -21.80 -11.21
CA GLN A 269 -1.30 -22.52 -10.42
C GLN A 269 0.05 -21.80 -10.43
N GLU A 270 0.54 -21.44 -11.62
CA GLU A 270 1.83 -20.73 -11.77
C GLU A 270 1.86 -19.39 -11.04
N ARG A 271 0.74 -18.67 -10.92
CA ARG A 271 0.67 -17.43 -10.13
C ARG A 271 1.04 -17.68 -8.67
N MET A 272 0.45 -18.71 -8.08
CA MET A 272 0.69 -19.08 -6.67
C MET A 272 2.11 -19.59 -6.45
N ASP A 273 2.69 -20.27 -7.44
CA ASP A 273 4.04 -20.81 -7.35
C ASP A 273 5.12 -19.72 -7.51
N HIS A 274 4.89 -18.70 -8.34
CA HIS A 274 5.93 -17.72 -8.70
C HIS A 274 5.82 -16.36 -7.99
N ILE A 275 4.62 -15.80 -7.84
CA ILE A 275 4.46 -14.41 -7.37
C ILE A 275 4.85 -14.23 -5.90
N PRO A 276 4.45 -15.11 -4.96
CA PRO A 276 4.86 -14.98 -3.56
C PRO A 276 6.38 -15.02 -3.37
N GLU A 277 7.10 -15.85 -4.13
CA GLU A 277 8.56 -15.93 -4.08
C GLU A 277 9.21 -14.67 -4.66
N HIS A 278 8.76 -14.22 -5.83
CA HIS A 278 9.26 -13.01 -6.46
C HIS A 278 9.07 -11.80 -5.53
N TYR A 279 7.89 -11.63 -4.97
CA TYR A 279 7.61 -10.54 -4.02
C TYR A 279 8.55 -10.60 -2.81
N ARG A 280 8.83 -11.78 -2.25
CA ARG A 280 9.71 -11.90 -1.08
C ARG A 280 11.13 -11.41 -1.36
N ARG A 281 11.68 -11.72 -2.54
CA ARG A 281 12.98 -11.21 -2.97
C ARG A 281 12.95 -9.69 -3.17
N PHE A 282 11.92 -9.21 -3.87
CA PHE A 282 11.71 -7.77 -4.11
C PHE A 282 11.54 -6.97 -2.81
N THR A 283 10.88 -7.52 -1.79
CA THR A 283 10.70 -6.83 -0.51
C THR A 283 11.99 -6.60 0.26
N ALA A 284 12.97 -7.49 0.12
CA ALA A 284 14.21 -7.43 0.90
C ALA A 284 15.07 -6.20 0.56
N SER A 285 14.95 -5.65 -0.64
CA SER A 285 15.58 -4.39 -1.07
C SER A 285 14.61 -3.20 -1.05
N GLY A 286 13.37 -3.43 -0.61
CA GLY A 286 12.26 -2.50 -0.76
C GLY A 286 12.16 -1.39 0.29
N HIS A 287 11.28 -0.45 0.00
CA HIS A 287 10.88 0.62 0.91
C HIS A 287 9.37 0.69 1.01
N GLY A 288 8.83 0.67 2.22
CA GLY A 288 7.41 0.81 2.49
C GLY A 288 6.57 -0.45 2.23
N LEU A 289 7.20 -1.55 1.83
CA LEU A 289 6.54 -2.83 1.58
C LEU A 289 6.33 -3.61 2.88
N ILE A 290 5.31 -4.47 2.92
CA ILE A 290 5.06 -5.35 4.05
C ILE A 290 5.34 -6.80 3.67
N THR A 291 5.91 -7.58 4.58
CA THR A 291 6.01 -9.03 4.40
C THR A 291 4.60 -9.62 4.36
N ARG A 292 4.35 -10.48 3.37
CA ARG A 292 3.04 -11.08 3.13
C ARG A 292 3.02 -12.56 3.49
N GLY A 293 2.07 -12.95 4.33
CA GLY A 293 1.76 -14.35 4.63
C GLY A 293 0.88 -15.00 3.56
N PRO A 294 0.68 -16.34 3.62
CA PRO A 294 -0.05 -17.11 2.62
C PRO A 294 -1.48 -16.60 2.32
N ARG A 295 -2.21 -16.13 3.36
CA ARG A 295 -3.60 -15.66 3.20
C ARG A 295 -3.70 -14.41 2.31
N GLN A 296 -2.66 -13.57 2.27
CA GLN A 296 -2.64 -12.35 1.45
C GLN A 296 -2.52 -12.67 -0.05
N TRP A 297 -2.03 -13.85 -0.41
CA TRP A 297 -1.85 -14.29 -1.80
C TRP A 297 -3.11 -14.89 -2.44
N ARG A 298 -4.16 -15.16 -1.66
CA ARG A 298 -5.42 -15.75 -2.16
C ARG A 298 -6.06 -14.95 -3.30
N HIS A 299 -5.82 -13.64 -3.39
CA HIS A 299 -6.33 -12.83 -4.50
C HIS A 299 -5.82 -13.29 -5.88
N LEU A 300 -4.66 -13.96 -5.95
CA LEU A 300 -4.13 -14.53 -7.19
C LEU A 300 -4.95 -15.71 -7.72
N GLU A 301 -5.74 -16.32 -6.84
CA GLU A 301 -6.70 -17.39 -7.18
C GLU A 301 -7.97 -16.83 -7.84
N ALA A 302 -8.20 -15.53 -7.87
CA ALA A 302 -9.40 -14.97 -8.46
C ALA A 302 -9.42 -15.13 -9.99
N ASP A 303 -10.60 -15.38 -10.55
CA ASP A 303 -10.78 -15.57 -12.00
C ASP A 303 -10.54 -14.28 -12.80
N ASP A 304 -10.77 -13.13 -12.18
CA ASP A 304 -10.49 -11.82 -12.74
C ASP A 304 -9.02 -11.41 -12.57
N CYS A 305 -8.19 -12.20 -11.89
CA CYS A 305 -6.76 -11.93 -11.79
C CYS A 305 -6.06 -12.33 -13.11
N LEU A 306 -5.22 -11.43 -13.61
CA LEU A 306 -4.29 -11.68 -14.71
C LEU A 306 -2.87 -11.39 -14.23
N VAL A 307 -1.94 -12.29 -14.55
CA VAL A 307 -0.52 -12.08 -14.25
C VAL A 307 0.30 -12.29 -15.51
N ALA A 308 1.05 -11.27 -15.89
CA ALA A 308 2.03 -11.33 -16.97
C ALA A 308 3.44 -11.41 -16.36
N ARG A 309 4.29 -12.30 -16.86
CA ARG A 309 5.65 -12.53 -16.38
C ARG A 309 6.65 -12.53 -17.54
N VAL A 310 7.85 -12.06 -17.27
CA VAL A 310 9.02 -12.13 -18.15
C VAL A 310 10.25 -12.55 -17.33
N GLY A 311 11.17 -13.25 -17.98
CA GLY A 311 12.43 -13.68 -17.37
C GLY A 311 12.29 -14.65 -16.19
N GLU A 312 13.43 -14.97 -15.57
CA GLU A 312 13.55 -15.86 -14.41
C GLU A 312 14.64 -15.35 -13.46
N GLY A 313 14.66 -15.87 -12.22
CA GLY A 313 15.68 -15.50 -11.25
C GLY A 313 15.71 -13.99 -11.03
N ASP A 314 16.91 -13.41 -11.00
CA ASP A 314 17.14 -11.99 -10.74
C ASP A 314 16.92 -11.09 -11.96
N GLU A 315 16.49 -11.67 -13.09
CA GLU A 315 16.01 -10.96 -14.28
C GLU A 315 14.50 -11.18 -14.46
N ALA A 316 13.77 -11.40 -13.36
CA ALA A 316 12.34 -11.60 -13.43
C ALA A 316 11.59 -10.25 -13.41
N GLY A 317 10.49 -10.22 -14.14
CA GLY A 317 9.50 -9.16 -14.08
C GLY A 317 8.11 -9.75 -14.02
N ALA A 318 7.24 -9.21 -13.19
CA ALA A 318 5.85 -9.61 -13.09
C ALA A 318 4.91 -8.41 -12.92
N LEU A 319 3.78 -8.48 -13.59
CA LEU A 319 2.67 -7.55 -13.47
C LEU A 319 1.44 -8.32 -13.01
N VAL A 320 0.81 -7.86 -11.93
CA VAL A 320 -0.45 -8.39 -11.40
C VAL A 320 -1.55 -7.38 -11.67
N ALA A 321 -2.60 -7.82 -12.36
CA ALA A 321 -3.73 -7.00 -12.74
C ALA A 321 -5.06 -7.69 -12.42
N SER A 322 -6.11 -6.88 -12.29
CA SER A 322 -7.50 -7.36 -12.27
C SER A 322 -8.24 -6.91 -13.52
N VAL A 323 -9.00 -7.81 -14.11
CA VAL A 323 -9.87 -7.56 -15.25
C VAL A 323 -11.20 -7.00 -14.75
N GLN A 324 -11.58 -5.82 -15.23
CA GLN A 324 -12.87 -5.20 -14.93
C GLN A 324 -13.80 -5.34 -16.14
N PRO A 325 -14.92 -6.08 -16.02
CA PRO A 325 -15.90 -6.19 -17.09
C PRO A 325 -16.49 -4.82 -17.47
N ASN A 326 -16.67 -4.58 -18.76
CA ASN A 326 -17.29 -3.37 -19.28
C ASN A 326 -18.43 -3.76 -20.24
N PRO A 327 -19.68 -3.91 -19.75
CA PRO A 327 -20.78 -4.41 -20.56
C PRO A 327 -20.99 -3.61 -21.85
N GLY A 328 -20.98 -4.31 -22.99
CA GLY A 328 -21.12 -3.69 -24.32
C GLY A 328 -19.82 -3.17 -24.94
N HIS A 329 -18.68 -3.32 -24.25
CA HIS A 329 -17.36 -2.86 -24.66
C HIS A 329 -16.28 -3.91 -24.33
N LEU A 330 -15.03 -3.67 -24.74
CA LEU A 330 -13.90 -4.47 -24.25
C LEU A 330 -13.70 -4.23 -22.74
N PRO A 331 -13.27 -5.24 -21.98
CA PRO A 331 -12.98 -5.07 -20.56
C PRO A 331 -11.78 -4.13 -20.34
N SER A 332 -11.60 -3.70 -19.09
CA SER A 332 -10.48 -2.84 -18.69
C SER A 332 -9.48 -3.61 -17.84
N LEU A 333 -8.19 -3.37 -18.05
CA LEU A 333 -7.13 -4.01 -17.28
C LEU A 333 -6.64 -3.05 -16.19
N HIS A 334 -6.85 -3.40 -14.93
CA HIS A 334 -6.39 -2.60 -13.80
C HIS A 334 -5.11 -3.20 -13.23
N VAL A 335 -3.97 -2.60 -13.55
CA VAL A 335 -2.66 -2.99 -13.04
C VAL A 335 -2.56 -2.58 -11.58
N ARG A 336 -2.40 -3.57 -10.70
CA ARG A 336 -2.37 -3.39 -9.24
C ARG A 336 -0.97 -3.37 -8.70
N GLU A 337 -0.12 -4.27 -9.20
CA GLU A 337 1.25 -4.43 -8.73
C GLU A 337 2.19 -4.74 -9.89
N VAL A 338 3.39 -4.15 -9.85
CA VAL A 338 4.48 -4.44 -10.77
C VAL A 338 5.73 -4.68 -9.94
N MET A 339 6.37 -5.82 -10.18
CA MET A 339 7.60 -6.25 -9.52
C MET A 339 8.61 -6.52 -10.63
N VAL A 340 9.62 -5.67 -10.75
CA VAL A 340 10.61 -5.75 -11.81
C VAL A 340 12.00 -5.61 -11.21
N ASP A 341 12.88 -6.54 -11.53
CA ASP A 341 14.27 -6.51 -11.07
C ASP A 341 15.17 -5.69 -12.02
N THR A 342 14.74 -5.46 -13.27
CA THR A 342 15.55 -4.76 -14.30
C THR A 342 14.72 -3.84 -15.20
N HIS A 343 15.37 -2.86 -15.85
CA HIS A 343 14.70 -2.01 -16.84
C HIS A 343 14.23 -2.78 -18.07
N ASP A 344 14.96 -3.82 -18.47
CA ASP A 344 14.61 -4.62 -19.64
C ASP A 344 13.32 -5.41 -19.41
N THR A 345 13.14 -5.97 -18.21
CA THR A 345 11.90 -6.67 -17.85
C THR A 345 10.72 -5.71 -17.72
N TYR A 346 10.95 -4.51 -17.18
CA TYR A 346 9.94 -3.45 -17.16
C TYR A 346 9.51 -3.01 -18.56
N ARG A 347 10.49 -2.75 -19.44
CA ARG A 347 10.26 -2.42 -20.86
C ARG A 347 9.53 -3.54 -21.58
N ALA A 348 9.89 -4.80 -21.35
CA ALA A 348 9.20 -5.95 -21.92
C ALA A 348 7.71 -5.97 -21.53
N LEU A 349 7.39 -5.74 -20.25
CA LEU A 349 5.99 -5.68 -19.78
C LEU A 349 5.20 -4.53 -20.41
N LEU A 350 5.77 -3.32 -20.49
CA LEU A 350 5.14 -2.18 -21.18
C LEU A 350 4.97 -2.44 -22.68
N GLY A 351 5.97 -3.04 -23.32
CA GLY A 351 5.93 -3.42 -24.73
C GLY A 351 4.86 -4.47 -25.01
N TRP A 352 4.70 -5.45 -24.12
CA TRP A 352 3.62 -6.43 -24.20
C TRP A 352 2.25 -5.76 -24.06
N LEU A 353 2.09 -4.85 -23.09
CA LEU A 353 0.85 -4.09 -22.91
C LEU A 353 0.50 -3.24 -24.13
N SER A 354 1.48 -2.63 -24.79
CA SER A 354 1.25 -1.79 -25.98
C SER A 354 0.59 -2.54 -27.14
N ARG A 355 0.69 -3.88 -27.16
CA ARG A 355 0.15 -4.77 -28.21
C ARG A 355 -1.24 -5.32 -27.89
N GLN A 356 -1.86 -4.90 -26.78
CA GLN A 356 -3.12 -5.49 -26.28
C GLN A 356 -4.40 -4.72 -26.69
N GLY A 357 -4.32 -3.88 -27.73
CA GLY A 357 -5.42 -3.01 -28.18
C GLY A 357 -6.74 -3.73 -28.51
N GLU A 358 -6.66 -4.98 -28.97
CA GLU A 358 -7.86 -5.78 -29.29
C GLU A 358 -8.47 -6.47 -28.06
N ALA A 359 -7.74 -6.53 -26.94
CA ALA A 359 -8.16 -7.22 -25.72
C ALA A 359 -8.74 -6.28 -24.67
N TRP A 360 -8.27 -5.03 -24.59
CA TRP A 360 -8.61 -4.09 -23.52
C TRP A 360 -9.08 -2.75 -24.05
N ASP A 361 -10.21 -2.24 -23.53
CA ASP A 361 -10.68 -0.88 -23.82
C ASP A 361 -9.71 0.17 -23.29
N HIS A 362 -9.22 -0.05 -22.07
CA HIS A 362 -8.19 0.79 -21.47
C HIS A 362 -7.46 0.05 -20.34
N ILE A 363 -6.28 0.57 -20.02
CA ILE A 363 -5.46 0.18 -18.89
C ILE A 363 -5.60 1.26 -17.82
N VAL A 364 -5.83 0.84 -16.57
CA VAL A 364 -5.68 1.68 -15.39
C VAL A 364 -4.38 1.28 -14.70
N TRP A 365 -3.50 2.26 -14.50
CA TRP A 365 -2.17 2.05 -13.94
C TRP A 365 -1.96 3.01 -12.77
N ASP A 366 -1.74 2.47 -11.57
CA ASP A 366 -1.40 3.25 -10.38
C ASP A 366 0.12 3.40 -10.31
N ALA A 367 0.65 4.36 -11.09
CA ALA A 367 2.08 4.59 -11.23
C ALA A 367 2.65 5.23 -9.97
N LEU A 368 3.90 4.94 -9.69
CA LEU A 368 4.68 5.68 -8.72
C LEU A 368 5.17 6.99 -9.35
N PRO A 369 5.37 8.07 -8.57
CA PRO A 369 5.76 9.38 -9.11
C PRO A 369 7.07 9.36 -9.91
N GLY A 370 7.94 8.37 -9.69
CA GLY A 370 9.20 8.17 -10.42
C GLY A 370 9.02 7.59 -11.83
N GLU A 371 7.90 6.93 -12.13
CA GLU A 371 7.66 6.29 -13.44
C GLU A 371 7.30 7.29 -14.55
N LYS A 372 7.02 8.56 -14.22
CA LYS A 372 6.78 9.69 -15.14
C LYS A 372 5.92 9.35 -16.37
N PHE A 373 4.80 8.64 -16.18
CA PHE A 373 3.93 8.22 -17.28
C PHE A 373 3.41 9.39 -18.13
N GLU A 374 3.38 10.61 -17.58
CA GLU A 374 3.09 11.83 -18.33
C GLU A 374 4.10 12.13 -19.44
N GLN A 375 5.31 11.58 -19.37
CA GLN A 375 6.35 11.65 -20.41
C GLN A 375 6.40 10.36 -21.27
N VAL A 376 6.02 9.21 -20.70
CA VAL A 376 6.06 7.92 -21.38
C VAL A 376 4.93 7.78 -22.40
N LEU A 377 3.72 8.18 -22.03
CA LEU A 377 2.53 8.04 -22.88
C LEU A 377 2.59 9.03 -24.04
N ARG A 378 2.23 8.57 -25.24
CA ARG A 378 2.14 9.42 -26.45
C ARG A 378 1.16 10.57 -26.26
N HIS A 379 0.00 10.27 -25.68
CA HIS A 379 -0.99 11.26 -25.31
C HIS A 379 -1.43 11.04 -23.85
N PRO A 380 -0.77 11.69 -22.88
CA PRO A 380 -0.95 11.44 -21.46
C PRO A 380 -2.23 12.08 -20.90
N ARG A 381 -3.27 12.31 -21.72
CA ARG A 381 -4.53 12.91 -21.28
C ARG A 381 -5.48 11.83 -20.78
N LEU A 382 -6.11 12.08 -19.64
CA LEU A 382 -7.14 11.21 -19.10
C LEU A 382 -8.33 11.14 -20.07
N PRO A 383 -8.66 9.96 -20.65
CA PRO A 383 -9.64 9.87 -21.71
C PRO A 383 -11.05 10.21 -21.20
N GLY A 384 -11.77 11.04 -21.97
CA GLY A 384 -13.11 11.52 -21.62
C GLY A 384 -13.14 12.78 -20.74
N THR A 385 -11.98 13.38 -20.41
CA THR A 385 -11.93 14.60 -19.60
C THR A 385 -11.85 15.88 -20.45
N PRO A 386 -12.56 16.96 -20.07
CA PRO A 386 -12.42 18.26 -20.70
C PRO A 386 -11.12 18.96 -20.27
N ASN A 387 -10.74 20.03 -20.96
CA ASN A 387 -9.68 20.91 -20.44
C ASN A 387 -10.15 21.54 -19.12
N ARG A 388 -9.28 21.58 -18.12
CA ARG A 388 -9.58 22.19 -16.82
C ARG A 388 -9.21 23.65 -16.74
N ARG A 389 -8.19 24.07 -17.49
CA ARG A 389 -7.72 25.46 -17.52
C ARG A 389 -7.15 25.81 -18.90
N GLY A 390 -7.93 26.43 -19.79
CA GLY A 390 -7.45 26.79 -21.13
C GLY A 390 -7.00 25.56 -21.93
N LEU A 391 -5.70 25.46 -22.23
CA LEU A 391 -5.09 24.30 -22.90
C LEU A 391 -4.58 23.21 -21.93
N TRP A 392 -4.77 23.39 -20.62
CA TRP A 392 -4.37 22.42 -19.60
C TRP A 392 -5.44 21.34 -19.43
N PHE A 393 -5.02 20.08 -19.44
CA PHE A 393 -5.87 18.89 -19.33
C PHE A 393 -5.47 18.00 -18.16
N GLU A 394 -6.37 17.13 -17.71
CA GLU A 394 -6.06 16.13 -16.68
C GLU A 394 -5.21 15.02 -17.28
N SER A 395 -4.12 14.67 -16.61
CA SER A 395 -3.22 13.60 -17.05
C SER A 395 -3.34 12.35 -16.17
N ALA A 396 -3.29 12.55 -14.86
CA ALA A 396 -3.46 11.51 -13.85
C ALA A 396 -4.29 12.01 -12.67
N THR A 397 -4.76 11.08 -11.85
CA THR A 397 -5.33 11.36 -10.53
C THR A 397 -4.29 11.02 -9.47
N ILE A 398 -3.93 11.98 -8.60
CA ILE A 398 -3.03 11.71 -7.47
C ILE A 398 -3.82 10.98 -6.38
N LEU A 399 -3.35 9.79 -6.00
CA LEU A 399 -3.87 8.98 -4.91
C LEU A 399 -2.98 9.08 -3.68
N ARG A 400 -3.62 9.24 -2.53
CA ARG A 400 -3.01 9.16 -1.19
C ARG A 400 -3.79 8.12 -0.40
N GLY A 401 -3.08 7.19 0.22
CA GLY A 401 -3.71 6.08 0.91
C GLY A 401 -3.18 5.97 2.33
N PRO A 402 -2.08 5.24 2.54
CA PRO A 402 -1.68 4.88 3.88
C PRO A 402 -1.18 6.10 4.67
N MET A 403 -1.28 5.96 5.99
CA MET A 403 -0.59 6.81 6.94
C MET A 403 0.27 5.94 7.86
N VAL A 404 1.40 6.48 8.27
CA VAL A 404 2.37 5.83 9.15
C VAL A 404 2.58 6.65 10.42
N ARG A 405 2.89 5.97 11.52
CA ARG A 405 3.18 6.55 12.82
C ARG A 405 4.43 5.90 13.39
N ILE A 406 5.44 6.69 13.73
CA ILE A 406 6.57 6.22 14.52
C ILE A 406 6.07 5.95 15.95
N LEU A 407 6.23 4.72 16.44
CA LEU A 407 5.86 4.35 17.81
C LEU A 407 7.03 4.54 18.77
N ASN A 408 8.24 4.20 18.36
CA ASN A 408 9.45 4.29 19.18
C ASN A 408 10.61 4.89 18.35
N LEU A 409 10.76 6.22 18.43
CA LEU A 409 11.75 6.96 17.64
C LEU A 409 13.20 6.54 17.96
N PRO A 410 13.63 6.41 19.23
CA PRO A 410 15.00 6.00 19.54
C PRO A 410 15.32 4.60 19.04
N ALA A 411 14.41 3.63 19.25
CA ALA A 411 14.63 2.26 18.79
C ALA A 411 14.63 2.18 17.26
N LEU A 412 13.73 2.90 16.58
CA LEU A 412 13.71 2.98 15.12
C LEU A 412 15.02 3.55 14.56
N ALA A 413 15.52 4.64 15.15
CA ALA A 413 16.79 5.23 14.74
C ALA A 413 17.99 4.30 15.00
N GLY A 414 17.98 3.55 16.10
CA GLY A 414 19.01 2.53 16.37
C GLY A 414 19.01 1.39 15.33
N ARG A 415 17.87 1.12 14.68
CA ARG A 415 17.76 0.11 13.61
C ARG A 415 18.15 0.66 12.23
N LEU A 416 17.81 1.90 11.94
CA LEU A 416 18.02 2.51 10.62
C LEU A 416 19.35 3.28 10.50
N GLY A 417 19.95 3.67 11.62
CA GLY A 417 21.16 4.50 11.65
C GLY A 417 20.86 5.99 11.37
N VAL A 418 21.57 6.89 12.05
CA VAL A 418 21.43 8.35 11.89
C VAL A 418 22.71 8.98 11.35
N GLU A 419 22.66 10.11 10.68
CA GLU A 419 23.86 10.85 10.29
C GLU A 419 24.50 11.52 11.52
N PRO A 420 25.83 11.35 11.76
CA PRO A 420 26.49 12.02 12.88
C PRO A 420 26.29 13.53 12.85
N GLY A 421 25.87 14.11 13.97
CA GLY A 421 25.62 15.54 14.10
C GLY A 421 24.26 16.01 13.58
N ALA A 422 23.47 15.15 12.92
CA ALA A 422 22.09 15.47 12.60
C ALA A 422 21.29 15.62 13.90
N SER A 423 20.48 16.68 14.00
CA SER A 423 19.67 16.93 15.18
C SER A 423 18.21 17.22 14.82
N VAL A 424 17.31 16.79 15.68
CA VAL A 424 15.87 17.00 15.51
C VAL A 424 15.20 17.19 16.86
N THR A 425 14.38 18.23 16.98
CA THR A 425 13.52 18.43 18.14
C THR A 425 12.12 17.94 17.81
N VAL A 426 11.62 16.97 18.57
CA VAL A 426 10.37 16.28 18.31
C VAL A 426 9.36 16.54 19.42
N LEU A 427 8.10 16.74 19.04
CA LEU A 427 6.95 16.76 19.92
C LEU A 427 6.01 15.60 19.60
N ASP A 428 5.77 14.79 20.62
CA ASP A 428 4.86 13.65 20.62
C ASP A 428 4.08 13.60 21.95
N PRO A 429 2.90 14.22 22.02
CA PRO A 429 2.11 14.24 23.24
C PRO A 429 1.46 12.88 23.58
N ASP A 430 1.30 11.99 22.58
CA ASP A 430 0.64 10.70 22.78
C ASP A 430 1.62 9.60 23.25
N LEU A 431 2.90 9.71 22.84
CA LEU A 431 4.01 8.86 23.26
C LEU A 431 5.21 9.74 23.69
N PRO A 432 5.20 10.25 24.93
CA PRO A 432 6.16 11.26 25.41
C PRO A 432 7.63 10.87 25.30
N ASP A 433 7.95 9.58 25.31
CA ASP A 433 9.31 9.06 25.13
C ASP A 433 9.91 9.40 23.77
N ASN A 434 9.10 9.71 22.76
CA ASN A 434 9.57 10.20 21.47
C ASN A 434 9.89 11.71 21.50
N SER A 435 9.40 12.44 22.50
CA SER A 435 9.58 13.89 22.61
C SER A 435 10.96 14.25 23.16
N GLY A 436 11.58 15.27 22.57
CA GLY A 436 12.87 15.79 23.05
C GLY A 436 13.74 16.33 21.93
N HIS A 437 14.92 16.83 22.32
CA HIS A 437 15.99 17.11 21.38
C HIS A 437 16.83 15.86 21.20
N TRP A 438 16.94 15.39 19.97
CA TRP A 438 17.69 14.20 19.59
C TRP A 438 18.86 14.59 18.70
N GLN A 439 20.03 14.00 18.93
CA GLN A 439 21.22 14.18 18.10
C GLN A 439 21.83 12.83 17.73
N GLY A 440 22.26 12.70 16.47
CA GLY A 440 23.00 11.53 15.99
C GLY A 440 24.42 11.53 16.53
N GLU A 441 24.76 10.50 17.31
CA GLU A 441 26.11 10.31 17.87
C GLU A 441 26.77 9.04 17.33
N ARG A 442 28.07 9.12 17.02
CA ARG A 442 28.85 7.92 16.64
C ARG A 442 28.89 6.98 17.85
N ALA A 443 28.52 5.72 17.66
CA ALA A 443 28.71 4.71 18.70
C ALA A 443 30.19 4.66 19.12
N PRO A 444 30.49 4.64 20.43
CA PRO A 444 31.85 4.45 20.89
C PRO A 444 32.35 3.08 20.42
N SER A 445 33.57 3.07 19.89
CA SER A 445 34.18 1.97 19.15
C SER A 445 34.15 0.62 19.88
N SER A 446 33.14 -0.21 19.58
CA SER A 446 33.20 -1.67 19.67
C SER A 446 32.11 -2.30 18.78
N GLY A 447 32.45 -2.56 17.52
CA GLY A 447 31.80 -3.58 16.69
C GLY A 447 30.45 -3.28 16.02
N SER A 448 29.77 -2.17 16.33
CA SER A 448 28.61 -1.73 15.55
C SER A 448 28.89 -0.37 14.91
N ILE A 449 28.93 -0.33 13.57
CA ILE A 449 28.81 0.93 12.83
C ILE A 449 27.33 1.28 12.90
N GLY A 450 26.94 2.01 13.94
CA GLY A 450 25.55 2.41 14.16
C GLY A 450 25.53 3.72 14.93
N VAL A 451 25.27 4.81 14.24
CA VAL A 451 25.00 6.09 14.91
C VAL A 451 23.65 5.97 15.60
N HIS A 452 23.58 6.35 16.87
CA HIS A 452 22.34 6.30 17.66
C HIS A 452 21.83 7.71 17.92
N LEU A 453 20.50 7.85 18.12
CA LEU A 453 19.95 9.10 18.64
C LEU A 453 20.18 9.15 20.15
N ALA A 454 21.06 10.05 20.58
CA ALA A 454 21.18 10.42 21.98
C ALA A 454 20.19 11.54 22.28
N ARG A 455 19.50 11.43 23.43
CA ARG A 455 18.69 12.53 23.94
C ARG A 455 19.64 13.55 24.54
N VAL A 456 19.66 14.76 23.99
CA VAL A 456 20.49 15.83 24.54
C VAL A 456 19.82 16.33 25.82
N THR A 457 20.48 16.10 26.96
CA THR A 457 20.00 16.50 28.29
C THR A 457 20.57 17.84 28.75
N GLU A 458 21.36 18.53 27.93
CA GLU A 458 21.86 19.86 28.30
C GLU A 458 20.69 20.80 28.60
N ASP A 459 20.75 21.42 29.78
CA ASP A 459 19.81 22.42 30.26
C ASP A 459 19.62 23.49 29.17
N ILE A 460 18.51 23.39 28.43
CA ILE A 460 17.87 24.59 27.93
C ILE A 460 17.47 25.34 29.20
N SER A 461 18.35 26.23 29.65
CA SER A 461 18.14 27.14 30.78
C SER A 461 16.69 27.63 30.78
N GLY A 462 15.88 26.99 31.64
CA GLY A 462 14.44 27.21 31.73
C GLY A 462 13.56 26.08 31.20
N GLY A 463 13.77 24.81 31.60
CA GLY A 463 12.70 23.82 31.89
C GLY A 463 11.47 23.74 30.96
N ALA A 464 11.61 24.10 29.68
CA ALA A 464 10.47 24.24 28.79
C ALA A 464 10.26 22.92 28.08
N ALA A 465 9.04 22.36 28.22
CA ALA A 465 8.49 21.37 27.32
C ALA A 465 8.79 21.76 25.85
N PRO A 466 8.91 20.80 24.90
CA PRO A 466 9.37 21.06 23.53
C PRO A 466 8.73 22.34 22.97
N GLY A 467 9.55 23.40 22.90
CA GLY A 467 9.10 24.76 22.67
C GLY A 467 8.78 25.06 21.20
N ALA A 468 8.67 26.36 20.90
CA ALA A 468 8.51 26.87 19.54
C ALA A 468 9.61 26.31 18.62
N GLY A 469 9.22 25.53 17.61
CA GLY A 469 10.13 24.93 16.62
C GLY A 469 10.23 23.39 16.66
N ALA A 470 9.65 22.73 17.66
CA ALA A 470 9.57 21.26 17.68
C ALA A 470 8.71 20.73 16.52
N LEU A 471 9.19 19.72 15.81
CA LEU A 471 8.44 19.06 14.74
C LEU A 471 7.44 18.07 15.34
N PRO A 472 6.16 18.11 14.93
CA PRO A 472 5.22 17.06 15.29
C PRO A 472 5.70 15.71 14.76
N ILE A 473 5.62 14.67 15.59
CA ILE A 473 6.03 13.31 15.19
C ILE A 473 5.33 12.78 13.93
N GLY A 474 4.12 13.26 13.61
CA GLY A 474 3.43 12.91 12.36
C GLY A 474 4.07 13.49 11.12
N PHE A 475 4.70 14.67 11.22
CA PHE A 475 5.50 15.21 10.12
C PHE A 475 6.70 14.30 9.85
N LEU A 476 7.40 13.91 10.92
CA LEU A 476 8.55 13.02 10.87
C LEU A 476 8.20 11.62 10.34
N SER A 477 7.06 11.09 10.76
CA SER A 477 6.52 9.80 10.29
C SER A 477 6.25 9.84 8.79
N GLY A 478 5.65 10.91 8.26
CA GLY A 478 5.42 11.05 6.83
C GLY A 478 6.71 11.14 6.00
N LEU A 479 7.71 11.90 6.49
CA LEU A 479 9.02 12.01 5.82
C LEU A 479 9.79 10.69 5.76
N LEU A 480 9.65 9.84 6.78
CA LEU A 480 10.31 8.53 6.85
C LEU A 480 9.98 7.66 5.64
N VAL A 481 8.70 7.60 5.27
CA VAL A 481 8.21 6.73 4.17
C VAL A 481 8.32 7.40 2.80
N GLN A 482 8.62 8.70 2.75
CA GLN A 482 9.07 9.37 1.52
C GLN A 482 10.59 9.21 1.32
N GLY A 483 11.27 8.55 2.27
CA GLY A 483 12.71 8.56 2.53
C GLY A 483 13.39 9.90 2.31
N ALA A 484 12.67 10.97 2.64
CA ALA A 484 13.14 12.34 2.73
C ALA A 484 13.45 12.68 4.20
N TYR A 485 13.91 11.69 4.97
CA TYR A 485 14.22 11.89 6.38
C TYR A 485 15.58 12.59 6.49
N PRO A 486 15.68 13.81 7.04
CA PRO A 486 16.90 14.64 6.93
C PRO A 486 18.13 14.12 7.69
N ALA A 487 18.06 12.94 8.31
CA ALA A 487 18.98 12.53 9.37
C ALA A 487 19.23 11.02 9.44
N LEU A 488 18.61 10.15 8.64
CA LEU A 488 18.91 8.71 8.67
C LEU A 488 20.04 8.40 7.68
N THR A 489 21.06 7.67 8.11
CA THR A 489 22.11 7.16 7.22
C THR A 489 21.45 6.15 6.29
N ARG A 490 21.62 6.30 4.97
CA ARG A 490 21.13 5.27 4.04
C ARG A 490 21.93 4.00 4.29
N ALA A 491 21.26 2.85 4.41
CA ALA A 491 21.93 1.56 4.56
C ALA A 491 22.81 1.19 3.34
N SER A 492 22.61 1.86 2.21
CA SER A 492 23.43 1.77 1.00
C SER A 492 23.47 3.13 0.29
N GLU A 493 24.60 3.52 -0.28
CA GLU A 493 24.72 4.71 -1.14
C GLU A 493 23.84 4.59 -2.41
N ASP A 494 23.52 3.36 -2.81
CA ASP A 494 22.63 3.04 -3.94
C ASP A 494 21.14 3.03 -3.55
N PHE A 495 20.77 3.33 -2.29
CA PHE A 495 19.37 3.29 -1.87
C PHE A 495 18.65 4.61 -2.16
N GLU A 496 17.67 4.59 -3.08
CA GLU A 496 16.74 5.69 -3.30
C GLU A 496 15.35 5.33 -2.77
N ALA A 497 14.74 6.23 -1.98
CA ALA A 497 13.47 5.98 -1.31
C ALA A 497 12.25 5.98 -2.22
N ALA A 498 12.46 6.35 -3.49
CA ALA A 498 11.42 6.44 -4.50
C ALA A 498 11.04 5.07 -5.08
N LEU A 499 11.07 4.01 -4.26
CA LEU A 499 11.02 2.56 -4.56
C LEU A 499 12.40 1.91 -4.46
N GLY A 500 12.49 0.65 -4.04
CA GLY A 500 13.70 -0.18 -4.16
C GLY A 500 14.17 -0.45 -5.59
N ILE A 501 14.01 0.53 -6.50
CA ILE A 501 14.55 0.58 -7.85
C ILE A 501 15.36 1.88 -7.90
N SER A 502 16.64 1.76 -7.60
CA SER A 502 17.61 2.87 -7.52
C SER A 502 17.97 3.48 -8.86
N ASP A 503 17.40 2.96 -9.95
CA ASP A 503 17.78 3.38 -11.29
C ASP A 503 16.58 3.72 -12.18
N PHE A 504 15.46 4.19 -11.62
CA PHE A 504 14.51 4.95 -12.45
C PHE A 504 15.05 6.35 -12.78
N ARG A 505 16.30 6.42 -13.26
CA ARG A 505 16.73 7.41 -14.22
C ARG A 505 15.93 7.17 -15.48
N LEU A 506 14.72 7.71 -15.51
CA LEU A 506 13.89 7.72 -16.71
C LEU A 506 14.70 8.22 -17.94
N TRP A 507 15.74 9.03 -17.72
CA TRP A 507 16.67 9.54 -18.74
C TRP A 507 17.75 8.56 -19.24
N ASP A 508 18.07 7.49 -18.51
CA ASP A 508 18.93 6.40 -19.01
C ASP A 508 18.07 5.23 -19.59
N VAL A 509 16.74 5.31 -19.43
CA VAL A 509 15.73 4.29 -19.77
C VAL A 509 14.93 4.64 -21.04
N PHE A 510 14.88 5.91 -21.42
CA PHE A 510 14.39 6.46 -22.70
C PHE A 510 15.55 7.05 -23.50
#